data_AF-A0A925I7S8-F1
#
_entry.id   AF-A0A925I7S8-F1
#
_cell.length_a   1.000
_cell.length_b   1.000
_cell.length_c   1.000
_cell.angle_alpha   90.00
_cell.angle_beta   90.00
_cell.angle_gamma   90.00
#
_symmetry.space_group_name_H-M   'P 1'
#
loop_
_entity.id
_entity.type
_entity.pdbx_description
1 polymer ?
#
loop_
_entity_poly.entity_id
_entity_poly.type
_entity_poly.pdbx_seq_one_letter_code
_entity_poly.pdbx_strand_id
1 'polypeptide(L)'
;MSATIDPSLKSWVEIKPDSDFTIHNIPFGVYTDEEVEHHACTAIGELVVDLAAVARFGYFEFLEIDEHVFNAADLNNFISLGKEKTSAVRKKLIELLSEGSTEIQESEFRKKKIFKKQADV
;
A
#
# COMPACT_ATOMS: atom_id res chain seq x y z
N MET A 1 -4.96 21.22 7.86
CA MET A 1 -4.43 20.65 9.11
C MET A 1 -3.62 19.42 8.74
N SER A 2 -2.30 19.50 8.89
CA SER A 2 -1.39 18.40 8.53
C SER A 2 -1.57 17.30 9.57
N ALA A 3 -2.12 16.15 9.18
CA ALA A 3 -2.08 14.97 10.03
C ALA A 3 -0.62 14.56 10.14
N THR A 4 0.04 15.02 11.20
CA THR A 4 1.38 14.62 11.61
C THR A 4 1.34 13.12 11.84
N ILE A 5 1.91 12.37 10.90
CA ILE A 5 2.21 10.95 11.09
C ILE A 5 3.15 10.92 12.30
N ASP A 6 2.76 10.19 13.34
CA ASP A 6 3.50 10.12 14.59
C ASP A 6 4.90 9.53 14.30
N PRO A 7 6.00 10.28 14.50
CA PRO A 7 7.34 9.83 14.12
C PRO A 7 7.79 8.54 14.85
N SER A 8 7.08 8.13 15.91
CA SER A 8 7.31 6.87 16.61
C SER A 8 6.62 5.66 15.98
N LEU A 9 5.79 5.84 14.95
CA LEU A 9 5.16 4.74 14.22
C LEU A 9 6.23 3.82 13.63
N LYS A 10 6.10 2.55 13.97
CA LYS A 10 6.91 1.46 13.43
C LYS A 10 6.03 0.57 12.58
N SER A 11 6.62 -0.01 11.56
CA SER A 11 5.97 -1.07 10.80
C SER A 11 6.29 -2.42 11.41
N TRP A 12 5.36 -3.38 11.31
CA TRP A 12 5.69 -4.79 11.54
C TRP A 12 6.53 -5.37 10.39
N VAL A 13 6.60 -4.68 9.24
CA VAL A 13 7.51 -5.01 8.14
C VAL A 13 8.93 -4.58 8.54
N GLU A 14 9.89 -5.47 8.31
CA GLU A 14 11.30 -5.15 8.52
C GLU A 14 11.77 -4.11 7.49
N ILE A 15 12.17 -2.93 7.99
CA ILE A 15 12.65 -1.82 7.18
C ILE A 15 14.10 -1.54 7.61
N LYS A 16 15.02 -1.55 6.65
CA LYS A 16 16.42 -1.19 6.92
C LYS A 16 16.51 0.29 7.31
N PRO A 17 17.41 0.65 8.25
CA PRO A 17 17.54 2.03 8.73
C PRO A 17 17.94 3.02 7.63
N ASP A 18 18.64 2.55 6.59
CA ASP A 18 19.06 3.36 5.43
C ASP A 18 18.02 3.35 4.27
N SER A 19 16.83 2.78 4.48
CA SER A 19 15.79 2.71 3.46
C SER A 19 15.03 4.04 3.35
N ASP A 20 14.93 4.58 2.14
CA ASP A 20 14.07 5.73 1.84
C ASP A 20 12.57 5.41 1.99
N PHE A 21 12.20 4.13 1.83
CA PHE A 21 10.84 3.63 1.94
C PHE A 21 10.52 3.23 3.38
N THR A 22 10.02 4.19 4.14
CA THR A 22 9.62 4.01 5.55
C THR A 22 8.11 4.03 5.68
N ILE A 23 7.56 3.66 6.85
CA ILE A 23 6.12 3.82 7.11
C ILE A 23 5.66 5.29 7.01
N HIS A 24 6.58 6.25 7.14
CA HIS A 24 6.34 7.69 6.98
C HIS A 24 6.38 8.15 5.53
N ASN A 25 7.10 7.41 4.69
CA ASN A 25 7.32 7.72 3.29
C ASN A 25 6.85 6.57 2.40
N ILE A 26 5.56 6.64 2.06
CA ILE A 26 4.83 5.63 1.29
C ILE A 26 4.53 6.22 -0.09
N PRO A 27 5.44 6.07 -1.08
CA PRO A 27 5.23 6.58 -2.43
C PRO A 27 4.23 5.70 -3.17
N PHE A 28 3.40 6.30 -4.00
CA PHE A 28 2.54 5.54 -4.90
C PHE A 28 3.26 5.31 -6.22
N GLY A 29 3.20 4.09 -6.72
CA GLY A 29 3.77 3.66 -7.99
C GLY A 29 2.84 2.73 -8.73
N VAL A 30 3.27 2.27 -9.90
CA VAL A 30 2.67 1.15 -10.62
C VAL A 30 3.77 0.10 -10.80
N TYR A 31 3.42 -1.17 -10.66
CA TYR A 31 4.33 -2.28 -10.92
C TYR A 31 3.70 -3.29 -11.87
N THR A 32 4.57 -4.15 -12.39
CA THR A 32 4.23 -5.26 -13.29
C THR A 32 5.01 -6.48 -12.80
N ASP A 33 4.38 -7.65 -12.73
CA ASP A 33 5.06 -8.92 -12.45
C ASP A 33 4.58 -10.01 -13.41
N GLU A 34 5.03 -11.25 -13.22
CA GLU A 34 4.63 -12.38 -14.09
C GLU A 34 3.13 -12.72 -14.00
N GLU A 35 2.46 -12.39 -12.89
CA GLU A 35 1.03 -12.62 -12.65
C GLU A 35 0.16 -11.37 -12.94
N VAL A 36 0.74 -10.17 -12.91
CA VAL A 36 0.06 -8.88 -12.87
C VAL A 36 0.64 -7.96 -13.92
N GLU A 37 -0.19 -7.53 -14.89
CA GLU A 37 0.25 -6.63 -15.95
C GLU A 37 0.48 -5.21 -15.43
N HIS A 38 -0.51 -4.57 -14.80
CA HIS A 38 -0.35 -3.20 -14.26
C HIS A 38 -1.21 -2.95 -13.04
N HIS A 39 -0.61 -2.97 -11.85
CA HIS A 39 -1.29 -2.60 -10.61
C HIS A 39 -0.62 -1.42 -9.92
N ALA A 40 -1.44 -0.56 -9.33
CA ALA A 40 -1.00 0.47 -8.41
C ALA A 40 -0.43 -0.16 -7.14
N CYS A 41 0.72 0.33 -6.69
CA CYS A 41 1.41 -0.18 -5.53
C CYS A 41 2.01 0.92 -4.68
N THR A 42 2.56 0.51 -3.54
CA THR A 42 3.47 1.33 -2.77
C THR A 42 4.67 0.54 -2.26
N ALA A 43 5.82 1.21 -2.11
CA ALA A 43 7.03 0.59 -1.59
C ALA A 43 7.16 0.79 -0.08
N ILE A 44 7.57 -0.26 0.63
CA ILE A 44 7.93 -0.22 2.06
C ILE A 44 9.12 -1.14 2.32
N GLY A 45 10.23 -0.57 2.82
CA GLY A 45 11.50 -1.30 2.94
C GLY A 45 11.94 -1.88 1.60
N GLU A 46 12.09 -3.20 1.53
CA GLU A 46 12.43 -3.96 0.31
C GLU A 46 11.20 -4.64 -0.33
N LEU A 47 10.00 -4.33 0.17
CA LEU A 47 8.75 -4.89 -0.30
C LEU A 47 7.93 -3.87 -1.09
N VAL A 48 7.05 -4.40 -1.92
CA VAL A 48 6.00 -3.69 -2.65
C VAL A 48 4.65 -4.20 -2.17
N VAL A 49 3.75 -3.28 -1.87
CA VAL A 49 2.37 -3.53 -1.44
C VAL A 49 1.46 -3.26 -2.63
N ASP A 50 0.78 -4.29 -3.12
CA ASP A 50 -0.20 -4.21 -4.19
C ASP A 50 -1.52 -3.61 -3.66
N LEU A 51 -1.87 -2.41 -4.12
CA LEU A 51 -3.09 -1.70 -3.70
C LEU A 51 -4.35 -2.35 -4.27
N ALA A 52 -4.27 -2.93 -5.47
CA ALA A 52 -5.39 -3.65 -6.06
C ALA A 52 -5.68 -4.93 -5.26
N ALA A 53 -4.65 -5.65 -4.81
CA ALA A 53 -4.82 -6.77 -3.90
C ALA A 53 -5.45 -6.34 -2.56
N VAL A 54 -4.97 -5.25 -1.96
CA VAL A 54 -5.53 -4.70 -0.72
C VAL A 54 -7.01 -4.31 -0.90
N ALA A 55 -7.36 -3.68 -2.03
CA ALA A 55 -8.73 -3.35 -2.37
C ALA A 55 -9.61 -4.61 -2.51
N ARG A 56 -9.14 -5.62 -3.25
CA ARG A 56 -9.85 -6.90 -3.47
C ARG A 56 -10.12 -7.67 -2.18
N PHE A 57 -9.25 -7.54 -1.18
CA PHE A 57 -9.47 -8.15 0.14
C PHE A 57 -10.41 -7.35 1.06
N GLY A 58 -10.99 -6.25 0.58
CA GLY A 58 -11.99 -5.45 1.29
C GLY A 58 -11.41 -4.39 2.23
N TYR A 59 -10.09 -4.21 2.28
CA TYR A 59 -9.47 -3.25 3.21
C TYR A 59 -9.74 -1.79 2.85
N PHE A 60 -10.18 -1.50 1.62
CA PHE A 60 -10.58 -0.17 1.16
C PHE A 60 -12.09 -0.02 0.95
N GLU A 61 -12.91 -0.98 1.39
CA GLU A 61 -14.36 -0.97 1.16
C GLU A 61 -15.03 0.31 1.72
N PHE A 62 -14.59 0.76 2.90
CA PHE A 62 -15.07 2.00 3.53
C PHE A 62 -14.67 3.29 2.80
N LEU A 63 -13.73 3.20 1.85
CA LEU A 63 -13.28 4.35 1.07
C LEU A 63 -14.14 4.59 -0.16
N GLU A 64 -15.09 3.69 -0.50
CA GLU A 64 -15.93 3.80 -1.70
C GLU A 64 -15.10 4.08 -2.97
N ILE A 65 -13.95 3.41 -3.09
CA ILE A 65 -13.07 3.50 -4.26
C ILE A 65 -13.31 2.24 -5.09
N ASP A 66 -13.50 2.43 -6.39
CA ASP A 66 -13.57 1.32 -7.33
C ASP A 66 -12.20 0.61 -7.41
N GLU A 67 -12.18 -0.71 -7.22
CA GLU A 67 -10.95 -1.50 -7.28
C GLU A 67 -10.24 -1.40 -8.64
N HIS A 68 -10.99 -1.13 -9.73
CA HIS A 68 -10.44 -0.93 -11.06
C HIS A 68 -9.52 0.28 -11.14
N VAL A 69 -9.66 1.26 -10.25
CA VAL A 69 -8.76 2.43 -10.19
C VAL A 69 -7.32 2.01 -9.85
N PHE A 70 -7.14 0.89 -9.16
CA PHE A 70 -5.82 0.34 -8.84
C PHE A 70 -5.31 -0.63 -9.92
N ASN A 71 -6.14 -1.04 -10.88
CA ASN A 71 -5.76 -1.88 -12.01
C ASN A 71 -5.61 -1.03 -13.27
N ALA A 72 -4.54 -0.24 -13.31
CA ALA A 72 -4.26 0.68 -14.40
C ALA A 72 -2.74 0.82 -14.60
N ALA A 73 -2.35 1.08 -15.85
CA ALA A 73 -0.95 1.35 -16.24
C ALA A 73 -0.39 2.65 -15.63
N ASP A 74 -1.26 3.52 -15.12
CA ASP A 74 -0.90 4.80 -14.56
C ASP A 74 -1.76 5.15 -13.33
N LEU A 75 -1.21 6.02 -12.47
CA LEU A 75 -1.89 6.49 -11.27
C LEU A 75 -2.86 7.64 -11.53
N ASN A 76 -3.09 8.07 -12.78
CA ASN A 76 -3.88 9.27 -13.03
C ASN A 76 -5.32 9.10 -12.56
N ASN A 77 -5.91 7.91 -12.77
CA ASN A 77 -7.24 7.60 -12.26
C ASN A 77 -7.30 7.68 -10.73
N PHE A 78 -6.29 7.13 -10.06
CA PHE A 78 -6.17 7.17 -8.61
C PHE A 78 -5.99 8.59 -8.06
N ILE A 79 -5.12 9.39 -8.69
CA ILE A 79 -4.88 10.78 -8.32
C ILE A 79 -6.12 11.64 -8.59
N SER A 80 -6.88 11.34 -9.65
CA SER A 80 -8.10 12.05 -10.04
C SER A 80 -9.25 11.85 -9.04
N LEU A 81 -9.24 10.81 -8.21
CA LEU A 81 -10.15 10.66 -7.07
C LEU A 81 -10.02 11.80 -6.04
N GLY A 82 -8.93 12.56 -6.11
CA GLY A 82 -8.68 13.72 -5.30
C GLY A 82 -7.89 13.42 -4.03
N LYS A 83 -7.46 14.50 -3.39
CA LYS A 83 -6.58 14.46 -2.21
C LYS A 83 -7.22 13.73 -1.03
N GLU A 84 -8.55 13.78 -0.91
CA GLU A 84 -9.28 13.14 0.19
C GLU A 84 -9.13 11.62 0.14
N LYS A 85 -9.53 10.99 -0.97
CA LYS A 85 -9.44 9.53 -1.16
C LYS A 85 -8.00 9.04 -1.14
N THR A 86 -7.08 9.72 -1.83
CA THR A 86 -5.65 9.36 -1.84
C THR A 86 -5.00 9.48 -0.45
N SER A 87 -5.36 10.50 0.33
CA SER A 87 -4.88 10.63 1.73
C SER A 87 -5.48 9.56 2.62
N ALA A 88 -6.74 9.18 2.40
CA ALA A 88 -7.41 8.14 3.16
C ALA A 88 -6.81 6.75 2.88
N VAL A 89 -6.50 6.43 1.62
CA VAL A 89 -5.74 5.23 1.24
C VAL A 89 -4.38 5.20 1.93
N ARG A 90 -3.62 6.31 1.89
CA ARG A 90 -2.33 6.40 2.59
C ARG A 90 -2.46 6.13 4.09
N LYS A 91 -3.45 6.74 4.75
CA LYS A 91 -3.69 6.52 6.18
C LYS A 91 -4.01 5.06 6.49
N LYS A 92 -4.90 4.44 5.71
CA LYS A 92 -5.26 3.04 5.91
C LYS A 92 -4.06 2.11 5.67
N LEU A 93 -3.21 2.39 4.68
CA LEU A 93 -1.97 1.65 4.49
C LEU A 93 -1.03 1.77 5.69
N ILE A 94 -0.84 2.98 6.24
CA ILE A 94 -0.04 3.18 7.45
C ILE A 94 -0.62 2.36 8.61
N GLU A 95 -1.94 2.40 8.81
CA GLU A 95 -2.61 1.62 9.86
C GLU A 95 -2.39 0.11 9.68
N LEU A 96 -2.57 -0.41 8.46
CA LEU A 96 -2.39 -1.82 8.12
C LEU A 96 -0.93 -2.28 8.27
N LEU A 97 0.02 -1.38 8.01
CA LEU A 97 1.46 -1.66 8.07
C LEU A 97 2.05 -1.38 9.45
N SER A 98 1.32 -0.72 10.35
CA SER A 98 1.78 -0.36 11.69
C SER A 98 1.92 -1.61 12.58
N GLU A 99 2.96 -1.64 13.42
CA GLU A 99 3.39 -2.80 14.25
C GLU A 99 2.24 -3.51 15.01
N GLY A 100 1.20 -2.78 15.41
CA GLY A 100 0.03 -3.33 16.10
C GLY A 100 -1.08 -3.93 15.23
N SER A 101 -0.99 -3.86 13.90
CA SER A 101 -2.04 -4.35 13.00
C SER A 101 -1.85 -5.81 12.64
N THR A 102 -2.82 -6.65 13.01
CA THR A 102 -2.86 -8.07 12.66
C THR A 102 -3.70 -8.35 11.40
N GLU A 103 -4.40 -7.35 10.86
CA GLU A 103 -5.40 -7.49 9.78
C GLU A 103 -4.88 -8.24 8.55
N ILE A 104 -3.64 -8.00 8.15
CA ILE A 104 -2.99 -8.71 7.02
C ILE A 104 -2.16 -9.90 7.51
N GLN A 105 -1.64 -9.84 8.75
CA GLN A 105 -0.77 -10.86 9.31
C GLN A 105 -1.48 -12.18 9.59
N GLU A 106 -2.79 -12.15 9.89
CA GLU A 106 -3.58 -13.35 10.20
C GLU A 106 -3.72 -14.31 9.02
N SER A 107 -3.56 -13.83 7.78
CA SER A 107 -3.70 -14.66 6.59
C SER A 107 -2.44 -14.60 5.74
N GLU A 108 -1.63 -15.66 5.82
CA GLU A 108 -0.43 -15.83 4.99
C GLU A 108 -0.76 -15.77 3.48
N PHE A 109 -1.96 -16.22 3.08
CA PHE A 109 -2.43 -16.11 1.70
C PHE A 109 -2.60 -14.64 1.27
N ARG A 110 -3.28 -13.83 2.10
CA ARG A 110 -3.46 -12.40 1.81
C ARG A 110 -2.12 -11.68 1.82
N LYS A 111 -1.29 -11.96 2.83
CA LYS A 111 0.05 -11.39 2.95
C LYS A 111 0.89 -11.67 1.72
N LYS A 112 0.93 -12.91 1.23
CA LYS A 112 1.70 -13.25 0.01
C LYS A 112 1.15 -12.60 -1.26
N LYS A 113 -0.15 -12.37 -1.35
CA LYS A 113 -0.75 -11.68 -2.50
C LYS A 113 -0.61 -10.16 -2.44
N ILE A 114 -0.64 -9.57 -1.24
CA ILE A 114 -0.47 -8.13 -1.00
C ILE A 114 1.01 -7.72 -1.08
N PHE A 115 1.91 -8.50 -0.49
CA PHE A 115 3.33 -8.17 -0.43
C PHE A 115 4.13 -8.94 -1.47
N LYS A 116 4.81 -8.19 -2.33
CA LYS A 116 5.78 -8.67 -3.32
C LYS A 116 7.17 -8.13 -2.97
N LYS A 117 8.24 -8.77 -3.44
CA LYS A 117 9.59 -8.22 -3.28
C LYS A 117 9.85 -7.23 -4.40
N GLN A 118 10.57 -6.14 -4.09
CA GLN A 118 10.99 -5.17 -5.11
C GLN A 118 11.87 -5.77 -6.21
N ALA A 119 12.53 -6.91 -5.96
CA ALA A 119 13.34 -7.60 -6.95
C ALA A 119 12.54 -8.48 -7.92
N ASP A 120 11.28 -8.79 -7.60
CA ASP A 120 10.40 -9.68 -8.38
C ASP A 120 9.40 -8.89 -9.25
N VAL A 121 9.48 -7.55 -9.25
CA VAL A 121 8.55 -6.60 -9.90
C VAL A 121 9.28 -5.56 -10.73
#